data_AF-A0A7J8C021-F1
#
_entry.id   AF-A0A7J8C021-F1
#
_cell.length_a   1.000
_cell.length_b   1.000
_cell.length_c   1.000
_cell.angle_alpha   90.00
_cell.angle_beta   90.00
_cell.angle_gamma   90.00
#
_symmetry.space_group_name_H-M   'P 1'
#
loop_
_entity.id
_entity.type
_entity.pdbx_description
1 polymer ?
#
loop_
_entity_poly.entity_id
_entity_poly.type
_entity_poly.pdbx_seq_one_letter_code
_entity_poly.pdbx_strand_id
1 'polypeptide(L)'
;MSGYKRMRRQHQKQLIALENKLKAEMDEHRLKLQKEVETHANNSSIELEKLAKKQVAIIEKEAKVAAADEKKFQQQILAQQKKDLTTFLESQKKQYKICKEKIKEEMNEDHSTPKKEKQERISKHKENLQHTQAEEEAHLLTQQRLYYDKNCRFFKRKIMIKRHEVEQQNIREELNKKRTQKEMEHAMLIRHDESTRELEYRQLHTLQKLRMDLIRLQHQTELENQLEYNKRRERELHRKHVMELRQQPKNLKAMEMQIKKQFQDTCKVQTKQYKALKNHQLEVTPKNEHKTILKTLKDEQTRKLAILAEQYEQSINEMMASQAVSG
;
A
#
# COMPACT_ATOMS: atom_id res chain seq x y z
N MET A 1 25.51 34.40 6.89
CA MET A 1 25.63 32.97 6.54
C MET A 1 25.18 31.99 7.64
N SER A 2 25.31 32.29 8.95
CA SER A 2 24.91 31.36 10.02
C SER A 2 23.39 31.04 10.04
N GLY A 3 22.53 32.05 9.82
CA GLY A 3 21.06 31.88 9.83
C GLY A 3 20.53 30.97 8.72
N TYR A 4 21.00 31.13 7.48
CA TYR A 4 20.57 30.31 6.34
C TYR A 4 20.95 28.82 6.53
N LYS A 5 22.17 28.55 7.00
CA LYS A 5 22.60 27.17 7.30
C LYS A 5 21.75 26.52 8.40
N ARG A 6 21.35 27.29 9.42
CA ARG A 6 20.43 26.83 10.47
C ARG A 6 19.04 26.52 9.91
N MET A 7 18.49 27.39 9.07
CA MET A 7 17.21 27.18 8.40
C MET A 7 17.23 25.89 7.55
N ARG A 8 18.28 25.66 6.74
CA ARG A 8 18.40 24.44 5.93
C ARG A 8 18.41 23.16 6.78
N ARG A 9 19.09 23.18 7.94
CA ARG A 9 19.06 22.05 8.90
C ARG A 9 17.66 21.84 9.50
N GLN A 10 16.93 22.93 9.77
CA GLN A 10 15.56 22.85 10.26
C GLN A 10 14.60 22.28 9.20
N HIS A 11 14.73 22.69 7.94
CA HIS A 11 13.97 22.13 6.81
C HIS A 11 14.19 20.61 6.70
N GLN A 12 15.46 20.17 6.77
CA GLN A 12 15.79 18.74 6.76
C GLN A 12 15.18 17.99 7.94
N LYS A 13 15.22 18.58 9.15
CA LYS A 13 14.60 17.99 10.34
C LYS A 13 13.09 17.85 10.20
N GLN A 14 12.42 18.84 9.59
CA GLN A 14 10.97 18.80 9.34
C GLN A 14 10.60 17.70 8.35
N LEU A 15 11.38 17.53 7.27
CA LEU A 15 11.17 16.45 6.31
C LEU A 15 11.32 15.07 6.95
N ILE A 16 12.41 14.84 7.70
CA ILE A 16 12.63 13.57 8.41
C ILE A 16 11.51 13.29 9.42
N ALA A 17 11.07 14.31 10.16
CA ALA A 17 9.98 14.16 11.13
C ALA A 17 8.66 13.78 10.43
N LEU A 18 8.35 14.40 9.29
CA LEU A 18 7.17 14.04 8.51
C LEU A 18 7.29 12.63 7.94
N GLU A 19 8.41 12.27 7.31
CA GLU A 19 8.63 10.93 6.74
C GLU A 19 8.49 9.82 7.81
N ASN A 20 9.02 10.03 9.02
CA ASN A 20 8.84 9.09 10.12
C ASN A 20 7.38 8.98 10.58
N LYS A 21 6.65 10.10 10.62
CA LYS A 21 5.22 10.11 10.96
C LYS A 21 4.40 9.34 9.94
N LEU A 22 4.63 9.59 8.65
CA LEU A 22 3.92 8.89 7.55
C LEU A 22 4.23 7.39 7.56
N LYS A 23 5.49 7.02 7.85
CA LYS A 23 5.87 5.61 8.03
C LYS A 23 5.11 4.94 9.18
N ALA A 24 5.04 5.57 10.34
CA ALA A 24 4.30 5.04 11.48
C ALA A 24 2.80 4.88 11.17
N GLU A 25 2.19 5.84 10.47
CA GLU A 25 0.80 5.77 10.02
C GLU A 25 0.57 4.61 9.03
N MET A 26 1.51 4.37 8.10
CA MET A 26 1.45 3.21 7.20
C MET A 26 1.55 1.87 7.95
N ASP A 27 2.43 1.79 8.95
CA ASP A 27 2.61 0.58 9.73
C ASP A 27 1.36 0.29 10.60
N GLU A 28 0.75 1.32 11.19
CA GLU A 28 -0.53 1.20 11.90
C GLU A 28 -1.66 0.74 10.98
N HIS A 29 -1.76 1.33 9.78
CA HIS A 29 -2.74 0.94 8.77
C HIS A 29 -2.57 -0.53 8.37
N ARG A 30 -1.35 -0.98 8.07
CA ARG A 30 -1.03 -2.38 7.77
C ARG A 30 -1.44 -3.33 8.90
N LEU A 31 -1.14 -2.97 10.14
CA LEU A 31 -1.51 -3.77 11.30
C LEU A 31 -3.03 -3.87 11.46
N LYS A 32 -3.76 -2.79 11.19
CA LYS A 32 -5.23 -2.79 11.20
C LYS A 32 -5.78 -3.73 10.13
N LEU A 33 -5.30 -3.64 8.89
CA LEU A 33 -5.72 -4.52 7.80
C LEU A 33 -5.43 -5.99 8.13
N GLN A 34 -4.24 -6.30 8.66
CA GLN A 34 -3.89 -7.65 9.09
C GLN A 34 -4.87 -8.20 10.13
N LYS A 35 -5.22 -7.40 11.15
CA LYS A 35 -6.19 -7.80 12.17
C LYS A 35 -7.58 -8.07 11.58
N GLU A 36 -8.00 -7.28 10.59
CA GLU A 36 -9.27 -7.52 9.89
C GLU A 36 -9.26 -8.86 9.14
N VAL A 37 -8.16 -9.20 8.46
CA VAL A 37 -7.99 -10.50 7.77
C VAL A 37 -8.02 -11.65 8.77
N GLU A 38 -7.26 -11.56 9.87
CA GLU A 38 -7.23 -12.58 10.91
C GLU A 38 -8.61 -12.79 11.55
N THR A 39 -9.31 -11.70 11.83
CA THR A 39 -10.68 -11.74 12.37
C THR A 39 -11.63 -12.41 11.39
N HIS A 40 -11.57 -12.05 10.10
CA HIS A 40 -12.40 -12.66 9.07
C HIS A 40 -12.12 -14.17 8.92
N ALA A 41 -10.85 -14.58 8.92
CA ALA A 41 -10.45 -15.97 8.84
C ALA A 41 -10.94 -16.79 10.04
N ASN A 42 -10.78 -16.25 11.26
CA ASN A 42 -11.25 -16.88 12.49
C ASN A 42 -12.77 -17.04 12.50
N ASN A 43 -13.51 -15.99 12.13
CA ASN A 43 -14.97 -16.05 12.02
C ASN A 43 -15.42 -17.09 10.99
N SER A 44 -14.77 -17.12 9.82
CA SER A 44 -15.07 -18.07 8.76
C SER A 44 -14.85 -19.52 9.21
N SER A 45 -13.75 -19.78 9.93
CA SER A 45 -13.45 -21.09 10.52
C SER A 45 -14.52 -21.52 11.52
N ILE A 46 -14.90 -20.64 12.45
CA ILE A 46 -15.93 -20.90 13.46
C ILE A 46 -17.28 -21.20 12.80
N GLU A 47 -17.66 -20.45 11.77
CA GLU A 47 -18.92 -20.67 11.07
C GLU A 47 -18.95 -22.01 10.32
N LEU A 48 -17.84 -22.40 9.67
CA LEU A 48 -17.74 -23.70 9.01
C LEU A 48 -17.78 -24.85 10.03
N GLU A 49 -17.12 -24.71 11.18
CA GLU A 49 -17.17 -25.70 12.24
C GLU A 49 -18.59 -25.86 12.82
N LYS A 50 -19.29 -24.74 13.05
CA LYS A 50 -20.69 -24.75 13.48
C LYS A 50 -21.59 -25.44 12.46
N LEU A 51 -21.38 -25.16 11.17
CA LEU A 51 -22.14 -25.80 10.09
C LEU A 51 -21.88 -27.31 10.07
N ALA A 52 -20.62 -27.74 10.14
CA ALA A 52 -20.25 -29.15 10.17
C ALA A 52 -20.88 -29.88 11.36
N LYS A 53 -20.82 -29.30 12.57
CA LYS A 53 -21.46 -29.86 13.77
C LYS A 53 -22.98 -30.00 13.61
N LYS A 54 -23.64 -28.99 13.03
CA LYS A 54 -25.08 -29.04 12.72
C LYS A 54 -25.40 -30.19 11.75
N GLN A 55 -24.60 -30.35 10.70
CA GLN A 55 -24.79 -31.41 9.70
C GLN A 55 -24.61 -32.81 10.29
N VAL A 56 -23.58 -33.03 11.13
CA VAL A 56 -23.39 -34.29 11.85
C VAL A 56 -24.61 -34.60 12.73
N ALA A 57 -25.09 -33.63 13.51
CA ALA A 57 -26.26 -33.83 14.37
C ALA A 57 -27.53 -34.19 13.58
N ILE A 58 -27.73 -33.60 12.39
CA ILE A 58 -28.85 -33.95 11.50
C ILE A 58 -28.70 -35.38 10.99
N ILE A 59 -27.53 -35.77 10.48
CA ILE A 59 -27.28 -37.12 9.98
C ILE A 59 -27.50 -38.16 11.07
N GLU A 60 -26.99 -37.93 12.29
CA GLU A 60 -27.19 -38.83 13.42
C GLU A 60 -28.66 -38.96 13.81
N LYS A 61 -29.40 -37.84 13.81
CA LYS A 61 -30.84 -37.83 14.10
C LYS A 61 -31.60 -38.65 13.05
N GLU A 62 -31.32 -38.44 11.77
CA GLU A 62 -31.96 -39.19 10.69
C GLU A 62 -31.62 -40.66 10.72
N ALA A 63 -30.37 -41.03 11.02
CA ALA A 63 -29.95 -42.42 11.19
C ALA A 63 -30.72 -43.12 12.32
N LYS A 64 -30.90 -42.44 13.47
CA LYS A 64 -31.69 -42.96 14.60
C LYS A 64 -33.15 -43.15 14.23
N VAL A 65 -33.76 -42.18 13.53
CA VAL A 65 -35.15 -42.27 13.06
C VAL A 65 -35.30 -43.43 12.06
N ALA A 66 -34.40 -43.53 11.08
CA ALA A 66 -34.43 -44.60 10.09
C ALA A 66 -34.30 -46.00 10.72
N ALA A 67 -33.42 -46.16 11.72
CA ALA A 67 -33.28 -47.42 12.45
C ALA A 67 -34.53 -47.78 13.26
N ALA A 68 -35.19 -46.78 13.88
CA ALA A 68 -36.44 -47.00 14.60
C ALA A 68 -37.59 -47.38 13.64
N ASP A 69 -37.69 -46.71 12.49
CA ASP A 69 -38.70 -47.01 11.47
C ASP A 69 -38.46 -48.38 10.83
N GLU A 70 -37.20 -48.78 10.60
CA GLU A 70 -36.84 -50.13 10.12
C GLU A 70 -37.33 -51.21 11.09
N LYS A 71 -37.07 -51.04 12.39
CA LYS A 71 -37.52 -51.98 13.42
C LYS A 71 -39.05 -52.10 13.45
N LYS A 72 -39.76 -50.98 13.41
CA LYS A 72 -41.23 -50.97 13.36
C LYS A 72 -41.77 -51.68 12.12
N PHE A 73 -41.17 -51.41 10.97
CA PHE A 73 -41.54 -52.05 9.70
C PHE A 73 -41.32 -53.57 9.74
N GLN A 74 -40.17 -54.02 10.24
CA GLN A 74 -39.89 -55.45 10.42
C GLN A 74 -40.87 -56.12 11.39
N GLN A 75 -41.15 -55.49 12.54
CA GLN A 75 -42.11 -55.99 13.51
C GLN A 75 -43.52 -56.12 12.91
N GLN A 76 -43.95 -55.15 12.10
CA GLN A 76 -45.25 -55.20 11.43
C GLN A 76 -45.35 -56.38 10.46
N ILE A 77 -44.30 -56.65 9.67
CA ILE A 77 -44.26 -57.81 8.76
C ILE A 77 -44.32 -59.11 9.55
N LEU A 78 -43.49 -59.25 10.60
CA LEU A 78 -43.45 -60.46 11.42
C LEU A 78 -44.78 -60.70 12.15
N ALA A 79 -45.43 -59.66 12.66
CA ALA A 79 -46.74 -59.76 13.29
C ALA A 79 -47.81 -60.23 12.31
N GLN A 80 -47.80 -59.71 11.08
CA GLN A 80 -48.71 -60.14 10.02
C GLN A 80 -48.46 -61.60 9.63
N GLN A 81 -47.19 -61.98 9.41
CA GLN A 81 -46.81 -63.36 9.08
C GLN A 81 -47.22 -64.36 10.15
N LYS A 82 -47.04 -64.01 11.43
CA LYS A 82 -47.49 -64.83 12.56
C LYS A 82 -49.02 -64.99 12.55
N LYS A 83 -49.77 -63.91 12.29
CA LYS A 83 -51.22 -63.97 12.20
C LYS A 83 -51.66 -64.89 11.07
N ASP A 84 -51.10 -64.72 9.88
CA ASP A 84 -51.44 -65.51 8.68
C ASP A 84 -51.08 -66.99 8.87
N LEU A 85 -49.93 -67.30 9.47
CA LEU A 85 -49.54 -68.67 9.82
C LEU A 85 -50.50 -69.28 10.85
N THR A 86 -50.91 -68.52 11.87
CA THR A 86 -51.86 -69.00 12.87
C THR A 86 -53.20 -69.37 12.21
N THR A 87 -53.74 -68.48 11.38
CA THR A 87 -54.99 -68.72 10.64
C THR A 87 -54.86 -69.88 9.67
N PHE A 88 -53.71 -70.03 9.00
CA PHE A 88 -53.42 -71.15 8.10
C PHE A 88 -53.44 -72.50 8.84
N LEU A 89 -52.74 -72.60 9.97
CA LEU A 89 -52.68 -73.82 10.78
C LEU A 89 -54.05 -74.20 11.38
N GLU A 90 -54.85 -73.22 11.81
CA GLU A 90 -56.22 -73.45 12.25
C GLU A 90 -57.10 -74.01 11.14
N SER A 91 -56.97 -73.47 9.92
CA SER A 91 -57.65 -73.98 8.72
C SER A 91 -57.23 -75.42 8.40
N GLN A 92 -55.92 -75.71 8.41
CA GLN A 92 -55.40 -77.08 8.20
C GLN A 92 -55.95 -78.08 9.21
N LYS A 93 -55.99 -77.72 10.50
CA LYS A 93 -56.56 -78.59 11.55
C LYS A 93 -58.04 -78.89 11.30
N LYS A 94 -58.80 -77.88 10.88
CA LYS A 94 -60.23 -78.04 10.53
C LYS A 94 -60.40 -78.95 9.32
N GLN A 95 -59.63 -78.75 8.25
CA GLN A 95 -59.65 -79.58 7.05
C GLN A 95 -59.23 -81.02 7.36
N TYR A 96 -58.16 -81.20 8.15
CA TYR A 96 -57.72 -82.53 8.60
C TYR A 96 -58.83 -83.30 9.30
N LYS A 97 -59.57 -82.63 10.20
CA LYS A 97 -60.71 -83.24 10.90
C LYS A 97 -61.80 -83.68 9.93
N ILE A 98 -62.16 -82.84 8.96
CA ILE A 98 -63.19 -83.14 7.95
C ILE A 98 -62.75 -84.32 7.07
N CYS A 99 -61.55 -84.26 6.48
CA CYS A 99 -61.02 -85.34 5.63
C CYS A 99 -60.87 -86.66 6.39
N LYS A 100 -60.44 -86.60 7.66
CA LYS A 100 -60.32 -87.78 8.52
C LYS A 100 -61.66 -88.44 8.82
N GLU A 101 -62.74 -87.70 9.05
CA GLU A 101 -64.06 -88.29 9.25
C GLU A 101 -64.62 -88.84 7.93
N LYS A 102 -64.45 -88.12 6.82
CA LYS A 102 -64.89 -88.57 5.49
C LYS A 102 -64.29 -89.92 5.07
N ILE A 103 -62.97 -90.11 5.22
CA ILE A 103 -62.32 -91.39 4.87
C ILE A 103 -62.74 -92.53 5.82
N LYS A 104 -63.12 -92.23 7.07
CA LYS A 104 -63.66 -93.25 7.97
C LYS A 104 -65.07 -93.66 7.56
N GLU A 105 -65.92 -92.71 7.17
CA GLU A 105 -67.27 -92.97 6.68
C GLU A 105 -67.22 -93.81 5.40
N GLU A 106 -66.43 -93.40 4.40
CA GLU A 106 -66.24 -94.14 3.14
C GLU A 106 -65.75 -95.58 3.38
N MET A 107 -64.83 -95.79 4.33
CA MET A 107 -64.32 -97.13 4.66
C MET A 107 -65.30 -97.95 5.52
N ASN A 108 -66.22 -97.32 6.24
CA ASN A 108 -67.29 -98.02 6.97
C ASN A 108 -68.38 -98.54 6.02
N GLU A 109 -68.71 -97.77 4.97
CA GLU A 109 -69.71 -98.13 3.94
C GLU A 109 -69.22 -99.23 2.99
N ASP A 110 -67.91 -99.42 2.83
CA ASP A 110 -67.35 -100.47 1.98
C ASP A 110 -67.43 -101.87 2.61
N HIS A 111 -68.48 -102.64 2.37
CA HIS A 111 -68.63 -103.98 2.97
C HIS A 111 -67.74 -105.07 2.35
N SER A 112 -67.02 -104.78 1.27
CA SER A 112 -66.28 -105.78 0.49
C SER A 112 -64.82 -105.93 0.90
N THR A 113 -64.22 -104.89 1.46
CA THR A 113 -62.77 -104.84 1.74
C THR A 113 -62.43 -105.40 3.14
N PRO A 114 -61.42 -106.26 3.29
CA PRO A 114 -60.99 -106.80 4.59
C PRO A 114 -60.59 -105.71 5.60
N LYS A 115 -60.90 -105.94 6.89
CA LYS A 115 -60.66 -104.98 7.98
C LYS A 115 -59.21 -104.49 8.08
N LYS A 116 -58.24 -105.37 7.80
CA LYS A 116 -56.80 -105.04 7.83
C LYS A 116 -56.41 -104.04 6.73
N GLU A 117 -56.91 -104.25 5.51
CA GLU A 117 -56.67 -103.35 4.37
C GLU A 117 -57.36 -102.00 4.55
N LYS A 118 -58.59 -101.96 5.10
CA LYS A 118 -59.26 -100.70 5.45
C LYS A 118 -58.44 -99.86 6.42
N GLN A 119 -57.90 -100.49 7.47
CA GLN A 119 -57.06 -99.82 8.46
C GLN A 119 -55.79 -99.24 7.82
N GLU A 120 -55.15 -100.00 6.92
CA GLU A 120 -53.96 -99.58 6.19
C GLU A 120 -54.25 -98.42 5.23
N ARG A 121 -55.36 -98.47 4.48
CA ARG A 121 -55.80 -97.36 3.60
C ARG A 121 -56.07 -96.08 4.40
N ILE A 122 -56.76 -96.18 5.54
CA ILE A 122 -57.00 -95.02 6.43
C ILE A 122 -55.68 -94.47 6.96
N SER A 123 -54.73 -95.34 7.32
CA SER A 123 -53.41 -94.92 7.80
C SER A 123 -52.63 -94.17 6.73
N LYS A 124 -52.53 -94.77 5.53
CA LYS A 124 -51.84 -94.18 4.39
C LYS A 124 -52.47 -92.85 3.94
N HIS A 125 -53.80 -92.74 3.97
CA HIS A 125 -54.50 -91.49 3.66
C HIS A 125 -54.17 -90.39 4.67
N LYS A 126 -54.12 -90.70 5.97
CA LYS A 126 -53.74 -89.73 7.01
C LYS A 126 -52.29 -89.28 6.89
N GLU A 127 -51.38 -90.21 6.57
CA GLU A 127 -49.96 -89.92 6.37
C GLU A 127 -49.76 -89.01 5.15
N ASN A 128 -50.38 -89.33 4.02
CA ASN A 128 -50.36 -88.48 2.83
C ASN A 128 -50.91 -87.08 3.13
N LEU A 129 -52.03 -87.00 3.86
CA LEU A 129 -52.62 -85.70 4.23
C LEU A 129 -51.69 -84.89 5.12
N GLN A 130 -51.03 -85.52 6.10
CA GLN A 130 -50.03 -84.86 6.94
C GLN A 130 -48.80 -84.42 6.15
N HIS A 131 -48.36 -85.22 5.18
CA HIS A 131 -47.25 -84.89 4.30
C HIS A 131 -47.57 -83.67 3.44
N THR A 132 -48.71 -83.66 2.75
CA THR A 132 -49.17 -82.49 1.97
C THR A 132 -49.33 -81.25 2.85
N GLN A 133 -49.86 -81.41 4.07
CA GLN A 133 -49.97 -80.30 5.02
C GLN A 133 -48.61 -79.73 5.43
N ALA A 134 -47.61 -80.58 5.67
CA ALA A 134 -46.25 -80.15 5.97
C ALA A 134 -45.59 -79.45 4.77
N GLU A 135 -45.81 -79.94 3.55
CA GLU A 135 -45.32 -79.30 2.32
C GLU A 135 -45.93 -77.92 2.11
N GLU A 136 -47.25 -77.77 2.30
CA GLU A 136 -47.93 -76.48 2.18
C GLU A 136 -47.48 -75.48 3.26
N GLU A 137 -47.28 -75.93 4.50
CA GLU A 137 -46.72 -75.10 5.58
C GLU A 137 -45.30 -74.64 5.24
N ALA A 138 -44.43 -75.55 4.79
CA ALA A 138 -43.07 -75.22 4.38
C ALA A 138 -43.04 -74.22 3.21
N HIS A 139 -43.98 -74.37 2.27
CA HIS A 139 -44.15 -73.43 1.17
C HIS A 139 -44.60 -72.04 1.66
N LEU A 140 -45.59 -71.96 2.55
CA LEU A 140 -46.01 -70.69 3.16
C LEU A 140 -44.86 -69.99 3.90
N LEU A 141 -44.10 -70.72 4.73
CA LEU A 141 -42.94 -70.19 5.45
C LEU A 141 -41.86 -69.67 4.50
N THR A 142 -41.62 -70.39 3.40
CA THR A 142 -40.68 -69.96 2.35
C THR A 142 -41.16 -68.66 1.70
N GLN A 143 -42.44 -68.55 1.35
CA GLN A 143 -43.01 -67.33 0.79
C GLN A 143 -42.93 -66.15 1.76
N GLN A 144 -43.24 -66.37 3.04
CA GLN A 144 -43.11 -65.35 4.08
C GLN A 144 -41.67 -64.87 4.21
N ARG A 145 -40.69 -65.78 4.23
CA ARG A 145 -39.27 -65.41 4.28
C ARG A 145 -38.85 -64.57 3.06
N LEU A 146 -39.22 -64.99 1.85
CA LEU A 146 -38.91 -64.24 0.62
C LEU A 146 -39.56 -62.85 0.62
N TYR A 147 -40.80 -62.75 1.09
CA TYR A 147 -41.50 -61.48 1.24
C TYR A 147 -40.79 -60.56 2.24
N TYR A 148 -40.39 -61.07 3.40
CA TYR A 148 -39.65 -60.32 4.41
C TYR A 148 -38.33 -59.79 3.86
N ASP A 149 -37.53 -60.65 3.22
CA ASP A 149 -36.22 -60.29 2.67
C ASP A 149 -36.34 -59.22 1.58
N LYS A 150 -37.31 -59.38 0.66
CA LYS A 150 -37.59 -58.40 -0.40
C LYS A 150 -37.96 -57.04 0.17
N ASN A 151 -38.88 -57.01 1.14
CA ASN A 151 -39.34 -55.77 1.74
C ASN A 151 -38.26 -55.08 2.58
N CYS A 152 -37.46 -55.84 3.34
CA CYS A 152 -36.33 -55.30 4.08
C CYS A 152 -35.30 -54.66 3.14
N ARG A 153 -34.96 -55.31 2.01
CA ARG A 153 -34.07 -54.74 1.00
C ARG A 153 -34.64 -53.47 0.39
N PHE A 154 -35.93 -53.47 0.05
CA PHE A 154 -36.60 -52.29 -0.49
C PHE A 154 -36.57 -51.11 0.49
N PHE A 155 -36.86 -51.35 1.76
CA PHE A 155 -36.81 -50.34 2.81
C PHE A 155 -35.38 -49.78 2.97
N LYS A 156 -34.37 -50.65 3.09
CA LYS A 156 -32.96 -50.24 3.18
C LYS A 156 -32.54 -49.38 1.99
N ARG A 157 -32.92 -49.75 0.76
CA ARG A 157 -32.66 -48.95 -0.45
C ARG A 157 -33.30 -47.56 -0.36
N LYS A 158 -34.56 -47.47 0.09
CA LYS A 158 -35.25 -46.19 0.27
C LYS A 158 -34.55 -45.27 1.26
N ILE A 159 -34.13 -45.81 2.41
CA ILE A 159 -33.37 -45.06 3.42
C ILE A 159 -32.02 -44.61 2.88
N MET A 160 -31.30 -45.48 2.16
CA MET A 160 -30.02 -45.15 1.56
C MET A 160 -30.13 -43.98 0.58
N ILE A 161 -31.17 -43.96 -0.28
CA ILE A 161 -31.41 -42.85 -1.22
C ILE A 161 -31.67 -41.55 -0.45
N LYS A 162 -32.54 -41.57 0.56
CA LYS A 162 -32.83 -40.39 1.37
C LYS A 162 -31.59 -39.86 2.09
N ARG A 163 -30.78 -40.74 2.67
CA ARG A 163 -29.49 -40.37 3.29
C ARG A 163 -28.57 -39.70 2.27
N HIS A 164 -28.47 -40.26 1.06
CA HIS A 164 -27.66 -39.68 0.00
C HIS A 164 -28.16 -38.28 -0.39
N GLU A 165 -29.47 -38.06 -0.48
CA GLU A 165 -30.05 -36.75 -0.76
C GLU A 165 -29.67 -35.71 0.31
N VAL A 166 -29.69 -36.10 1.58
CA VAL A 166 -29.28 -35.24 2.70
C VAL A 166 -27.77 -34.93 2.65
N GLU A 167 -26.93 -35.93 2.37
CA GLU A 167 -25.49 -35.73 2.18
C GLU A 167 -25.20 -34.76 1.02
N GLN A 168 -25.91 -34.90 -0.12
CA GLN A 168 -25.80 -33.96 -1.25
C GLN A 168 -26.21 -32.53 -0.86
N GLN A 169 -27.28 -32.39 -0.06
CA GLN A 169 -27.72 -31.09 0.40
C GLN A 169 -26.70 -30.44 1.34
N ASN A 170 -26.08 -31.22 2.24
CA ASN A 170 -25.02 -30.74 3.13
C ASN A 170 -23.80 -30.25 2.34
N ILE A 171 -23.39 -30.99 1.30
CA ILE A 171 -22.28 -30.59 0.42
C ILE A 171 -22.61 -29.26 -0.28
N ARG A 172 -23.82 -29.11 -0.80
CA ARG A 172 -24.26 -27.85 -1.45
C ARG A 172 -24.27 -26.67 -0.47
N GLU A 173 -24.75 -26.88 0.76
CA GLU A 173 -24.76 -25.85 1.81
C GLU A 173 -23.33 -25.44 2.17
N GLU A 174 -22.41 -26.39 2.34
CA GLU A 174 -20.99 -26.14 2.62
C GLU A 174 -20.30 -25.37 1.48
N LEU A 175 -20.52 -25.79 0.23
CA LEU A 175 -19.96 -25.12 -0.95
C LEU A 175 -20.49 -23.70 -1.08
N ASN A 176 -21.79 -23.48 -0.88
CA ASN A 176 -22.37 -22.14 -0.90
C ASN A 176 -21.79 -21.26 0.21
N LYS A 177 -21.61 -21.80 1.42
CA LYS A 177 -21.01 -21.07 2.54
C LYS A 177 -19.56 -20.67 2.24
N LYS A 178 -18.75 -21.60 1.71
CA LYS A 178 -17.38 -21.32 1.27
C LYS A 178 -17.33 -20.30 0.13
N ARG A 179 -18.26 -20.37 -0.83
CA ARG A 179 -18.36 -19.39 -1.93
C ARG A 179 -18.59 -17.99 -1.39
N THR A 180 -19.58 -17.82 -0.51
CA THR A 180 -19.88 -16.53 0.11
C THR A 180 -18.72 -16.01 0.95
N GLN A 181 -17.99 -16.88 1.66
CA GLN A 181 -16.76 -16.49 2.36
C GLN A 181 -15.68 -15.98 1.39
N LYS A 182 -15.49 -16.64 0.24
CA LYS A 182 -14.56 -16.15 -0.81
C LYS A 182 -14.99 -14.82 -1.43
N GLU A 183 -16.28 -14.62 -1.67
CA GLU A 183 -16.81 -13.34 -2.14
C GLU A 183 -16.53 -12.21 -1.12
N MET A 184 -16.70 -12.48 0.17
CA MET A 184 -16.37 -11.55 1.25
C MET A 184 -14.86 -11.26 1.35
N GLU A 185 -14.00 -12.29 1.21
CA GLU A 185 -12.55 -12.12 1.16
C GLU A 185 -12.12 -11.23 0.00
N HIS A 186 -12.67 -11.44 -1.20
CA HIS A 186 -12.38 -10.60 -2.37
C HIS A 186 -12.84 -9.15 -2.17
N ALA A 187 -14.06 -8.94 -1.66
CA ALA A 187 -14.57 -7.61 -1.38
C ALA A 187 -13.72 -6.89 -0.31
N MET A 188 -13.26 -7.62 0.71
CA MET A 188 -12.34 -7.08 1.72
C MET A 188 -11.00 -6.68 1.10
N LEU A 189 -10.42 -7.53 0.26
CA LEU A 189 -9.14 -7.24 -0.41
C LEU A 189 -9.21 -5.98 -1.27
N ILE A 190 -10.31 -5.80 -2.01
CA ILE A 190 -10.53 -4.58 -2.81
C ILE A 190 -10.56 -3.35 -1.90
N ARG A 191 -11.34 -3.38 -0.81
CA ARG A 191 -11.39 -2.28 0.15
C ARG A 191 -10.04 -2.00 0.81
N HIS A 192 -9.26 -3.04 1.10
CA HIS A 192 -7.92 -2.92 1.69
C HIS A 192 -6.95 -2.22 0.74
N ASP A 193 -6.97 -2.60 -0.54
CA ASP A 193 -6.18 -1.97 -1.60
C ASP A 193 -6.60 -0.51 -1.83
N GLU A 194 -7.90 -0.24 -1.95
CA GLU A 194 -8.43 1.13 -2.07
C GLU A 194 -8.01 2.01 -0.90
N SER A 195 -8.22 1.54 0.34
CA SER A 195 -7.85 2.30 1.53
C SER A 195 -6.34 2.55 1.64
N THR A 196 -5.52 1.60 1.18
CA THR A 196 -4.06 1.76 1.15
C THR A 196 -3.64 2.79 0.11
N ARG A 197 -4.21 2.72 -1.11
CA ARG A 197 -3.95 3.71 -2.17
C ARG A 197 -4.36 5.12 -1.77
N GLU A 198 -5.51 5.28 -1.11
CA GLU A 198 -5.96 6.57 -0.60
C GLU A 198 -5.01 7.15 0.44
N LEU A 199 -4.50 6.30 1.34
CA LEU A 199 -3.50 6.70 2.33
C LEU A 199 -2.21 7.13 1.63
N GLU A 200 -1.66 6.30 0.74
CA GLU A 200 -0.44 6.62 -0.02
C GLU A 200 -0.58 7.95 -0.79
N TYR A 201 -1.72 8.17 -1.44
CA TYR A 201 -1.99 9.42 -2.16
C TYR A 201 -1.99 10.63 -1.22
N ARG A 202 -2.66 10.52 -0.06
CA ARG A 202 -2.70 11.59 0.96
C ARG A 202 -1.31 11.88 1.53
N GLN A 203 -0.53 10.85 1.80
CA GLN A 203 0.82 10.98 2.31
C GLN A 203 1.76 11.63 1.29
N LEU A 204 1.69 11.18 0.04
CA LEU A 204 2.45 11.76 -1.08
C LEU A 204 2.10 13.24 -1.26
N HIS A 205 0.81 13.59 -1.27
CA HIS A 205 0.37 14.97 -1.37
C HIS A 205 0.92 15.83 -0.22
N THR A 206 0.85 15.33 1.02
CA THR A 206 1.36 16.03 2.21
C THR A 206 2.87 16.25 2.13
N LEU A 207 3.62 15.23 1.73
CA LEU A 207 5.08 15.31 1.57
C LEU A 207 5.48 16.30 0.47
N GLN A 208 4.82 16.24 -0.69
CA GLN A 208 5.06 17.15 -1.80
C GLN A 208 4.74 18.59 -1.42
N LYS A 209 3.62 18.83 -0.73
CA LYS A 209 3.25 20.16 -0.22
C LYS A 209 4.33 20.72 0.71
N LEU A 210 4.77 19.95 1.71
CA LEU A 210 5.84 20.40 2.61
C LEU A 210 7.12 20.69 1.83
N ARG A 211 7.54 19.81 0.92
CA ARG A 211 8.74 20.04 0.09
C ARG A 211 8.64 21.34 -0.71
N MET A 212 7.48 21.60 -1.33
CA MET A 212 7.25 22.82 -2.10
C MET A 212 7.32 24.07 -1.22
N ASP A 213 6.67 24.04 -0.05
CA ASP A 213 6.66 25.16 0.89
C ASP A 213 8.07 25.46 1.41
N LEU A 214 8.86 24.42 1.71
CA LEU A 214 10.26 24.57 2.14
C LEU A 214 11.16 25.14 1.04
N ILE A 215 10.97 24.73 -0.22
CA ILE A 215 11.71 25.27 -1.37
C ILE A 215 11.36 26.74 -1.59
N ARG A 216 10.07 27.10 -1.54
CA ARG A 216 9.62 28.50 -1.66
C ARG A 216 10.23 29.37 -0.56
N LEU A 217 10.18 28.93 0.70
CA LEU A 217 10.77 29.64 1.81
C LEU A 217 12.29 29.79 1.66
N GLN A 218 12.96 28.74 1.17
CA GLN A 218 14.39 28.79 0.90
C GLN A 218 14.72 29.85 -0.16
N HIS A 219 14.03 29.85 -1.30
CA HIS A 219 14.24 30.85 -2.36
C HIS A 219 13.94 32.27 -1.89
N GLN A 220 12.86 32.46 -1.13
CA GLN A 220 12.51 33.75 -0.54
C GLN A 220 13.64 34.26 0.37
N THR A 221 14.17 33.39 1.23
CA THR A 221 15.29 33.72 2.12
C THR A 221 16.57 34.07 1.33
N GLU A 222 16.85 33.36 0.23
CA GLU A 222 18.00 33.65 -0.64
C GLU A 222 17.86 35.02 -1.32
N LEU A 223 16.68 35.34 -1.82
CA LEU A 223 16.36 36.62 -2.43
C LEU A 223 16.53 37.78 -1.44
N GLU A 224 15.97 37.64 -0.23
CA GLU A 224 16.11 38.64 0.83
C GLU A 224 17.57 38.89 1.20
N ASN A 225 18.37 37.83 1.35
CA ASN A 225 19.81 37.94 1.62
C ASN A 225 20.56 38.67 0.50
N GLN A 226 20.22 38.40 -0.77
CA GLN A 226 20.81 39.09 -1.92
C GLN A 226 20.45 40.58 -1.94
N LEU A 227 19.18 40.91 -1.71
CA LEU A 227 18.72 42.30 -1.65
C LEU A 227 19.41 43.07 -0.52
N GLU A 228 19.56 42.46 0.66
CA GLU A 228 20.30 43.08 1.75
C GLU A 228 21.79 43.28 1.44
N TYR A 229 22.42 42.30 0.80
CA TYR A 229 23.82 42.39 0.40
C TYR A 229 24.02 43.55 -0.59
N ASN A 230 23.19 43.61 -1.65
CA ASN A 230 23.25 44.67 -2.65
C ASN A 230 23.05 46.05 -2.02
N LYS A 231 22.02 46.22 -1.17
CA LYS A 231 21.80 47.47 -0.43
C LYS A 231 22.99 47.88 0.44
N ARG A 232 23.65 46.91 1.11
CA ARG A 232 24.86 47.19 1.89
C ARG A 232 26.01 47.65 1.00
N ARG A 233 26.24 46.97 -0.13
CA ARG A 233 27.29 47.31 -1.11
C ARG A 233 27.06 48.67 -1.77
N GLU A 234 25.83 48.99 -2.13
CA GLU A 234 25.45 50.31 -2.64
C GLU A 234 25.78 51.41 -1.61
N ARG A 235 25.41 51.22 -0.34
CA ARG A 235 25.74 52.18 0.73
C ARG A 235 27.24 52.31 0.97
N GLU A 236 28.01 51.23 0.85
CA GLU A 236 29.48 51.28 0.93
C GLU A 236 30.07 52.06 -0.24
N LEU A 237 29.59 51.81 -1.47
CA LEU A 237 30.05 52.50 -2.67
C LEU A 237 29.71 53.99 -2.60
N HIS A 238 28.49 54.34 -2.21
CA HIS A 238 28.08 55.72 -2.00
C HIS A 238 28.94 56.41 -0.94
N ARG A 239 29.23 55.74 0.19
CA ARG A 239 30.14 56.28 1.21
C ARG A 239 31.55 56.52 0.68
N LYS A 240 32.10 55.60 -0.12
CA LYS A 240 33.41 55.77 -0.77
C LYS A 240 33.40 56.98 -1.71
N HIS A 241 32.40 57.07 -2.58
CA HIS A 241 32.27 58.19 -3.51
C HIS A 241 32.17 59.54 -2.78
N VAL A 242 31.34 59.63 -1.74
CA VAL A 242 31.23 60.85 -0.91
C VAL A 242 32.56 61.18 -0.21
N MET A 243 33.31 60.17 0.25
CA MET A 243 34.64 60.38 0.82
C MET A 243 35.65 60.88 -0.21
N GLU A 244 35.64 60.32 -1.43
CA GLU A 244 36.49 60.75 -2.54
C GLU A 244 36.20 62.22 -2.93
N LEU A 245 34.92 62.58 -3.10
CA LEU A 245 34.50 63.96 -3.36
C LEU A 245 34.95 64.94 -2.25
N ARG A 246 34.92 64.51 -0.98
CA ARG A 246 35.42 65.34 0.14
C ARG A 246 36.94 65.50 0.13
N GLN A 247 37.68 64.51 -0.36
CA GLN A 247 39.14 64.57 -0.46
C GLN A 247 39.62 65.30 -1.72
N GLN A 248 38.78 65.37 -2.75
CA GLN A 248 39.10 65.97 -4.05
C GLN A 248 39.69 67.40 -3.94
N PRO A 249 39.13 68.36 -3.16
CA PRO A 249 39.72 69.69 -3.04
C PRO A 249 41.09 69.69 -2.34
N LYS A 250 41.32 68.76 -1.40
CA LYS A 250 42.61 68.63 -0.71
C LYS A 250 43.68 68.07 -1.65
N ASN A 251 43.31 67.07 -2.45
CA ASN A 251 44.20 66.46 -3.43
C ASN A 251 44.58 67.47 -4.53
N LEU A 252 43.61 68.27 -4.99
CA LEU A 252 43.86 69.38 -5.92
C LEU A 252 44.83 70.40 -5.36
N LYS A 253 44.59 70.91 -4.15
CA LYS A 253 45.49 71.88 -3.51
C LYS A 253 46.90 71.33 -3.31
N ALA A 254 47.04 70.04 -2.98
CA ALA A 254 48.34 69.40 -2.86
C ALA A 254 49.08 69.33 -4.20
N MET A 255 48.38 68.99 -5.28
CA MET A 255 48.94 68.92 -6.63
C MET A 255 49.28 70.32 -7.18
N GLU A 256 48.41 71.32 -6.96
CA GLU A 256 48.66 72.72 -7.29
C GLU A 256 49.92 73.24 -6.58
N MET A 257 50.06 72.95 -5.28
CA MET A 257 51.23 73.32 -4.49
C MET A 257 52.51 72.67 -5.01
N GLN A 258 52.44 71.42 -5.48
CA GLN A 258 53.56 70.71 -6.07
C GLN A 258 53.99 71.33 -7.40
N ILE A 259 53.04 71.64 -8.29
CA ILE A 259 53.30 72.32 -9.58
C ILE A 259 53.93 73.70 -9.32
N LYS A 260 53.39 74.46 -8.37
CA LYS A 260 53.92 75.77 -7.98
C LYS A 260 55.35 75.68 -7.43
N LYS A 261 55.63 74.69 -6.59
CA LYS A 261 56.98 74.45 -6.06
C LYS A 261 57.96 74.13 -7.19
N GLN A 262 57.58 73.24 -8.10
CA GLN A 262 58.40 72.87 -9.25
C GLN A 262 58.71 74.09 -10.14
N PHE A 263 57.71 74.94 -10.44
CA PHE A 263 57.93 76.17 -11.20
C PHE A 263 58.91 77.13 -10.49
N GLN A 264 58.74 77.34 -9.18
CA GLN A 264 59.62 78.20 -8.40
C GLN A 264 61.06 77.70 -8.38
N ASP A 265 61.26 76.39 -8.20
CA ASP A 265 62.59 75.78 -8.15
C ASP A 265 63.26 75.85 -9.54
N THR A 266 62.52 75.62 -10.62
CA THR A 266 63.02 75.79 -12.00
C THR A 266 63.39 77.24 -12.31
N CYS A 267 62.57 78.23 -11.90
CA CYS A 267 62.87 79.66 -12.05
C CYS A 267 64.14 80.08 -11.28
N LYS A 268 64.34 79.54 -10.07
CA LYS A 268 65.57 79.77 -9.29
C LYS A 268 66.79 79.22 -10.01
N VAL A 269 66.71 77.99 -10.55
CA VAL A 269 67.79 77.38 -11.33
C VAL A 269 68.12 78.24 -12.56
N GLN A 270 67.10 78.66 -13.30
CA GLN A 270 67.28 79.49 -14.50
C GLN A 270 67.87 80.87 -14.17
N THR A 271 67.48 81.47 -13.05
CA THR A 271 68.06 82.74 -12.57
C THR A 271 69.53 82.58 -12.20
N LYS A 272 69.90 81.46 -11.54
CA LYS A 272 71.31 81.16 -11.22
C LYS A 272 72.13 80.93 -12.49
N GLN A 273 71.60 80.16 -13.44
CA GLN A 273 72.24 79.92 -14.75
C GLN A 273 72.43 81.21 -15.54
N TYR A 274 71.44 82.10 -15.57
CA TYR A 274 71.57 83.41 -16.21
C TYR A 274 72.69 84.25 -15.57
N LYS A 275 72.76 84.33 -14.24
CA LYS A 275 73.82 85.07 -13.55
C LYS A 275 75.20 84.52 -13.89
N ALA A 276 75.36 83.19 -13.88
CA ALA A 276 76.61 82.54 -14.24
C ALA A 276 77.00 82.82 -15.70
N LEU A 277 76.06 82.66 -16.64
CA LEU A 277 76.26 82.91 -18.07
C LEU A 277 76.59 84.38 -18.35
N LYS A 278 75.88 85.31 -17.70
CA LYS A 278 76.13 86.75 -17.80
C LYS A 278 77.54 87.12 -17.34
N ASN A 279 77.97 86.60 -16.19
CA ASN A 279 79.31 86.87 -15.67
C ASN A 279 80.38 86.35 -16.64
N HIS A 280 80.24 85.10 -17.08
CA HIS A 280 81.17 84.50 -18.03
C HIS A 280 81.25 85.31 -19.33
N GLN A 281 80.11 85.70 -19.91
CA GLN A 281 80.08 86.44 -21.17
C GLN A 281 80.72 87.83 -21.07
N LEU A 282 80.62 88.49 -19.92
CA LEU A 282 81.31 89.77 -19.67
C LEU A 282 82.82 89.61 -19.52
N GLU A 283 83.30 88.45 -19.04
CA GLU A 283 84.73 88.15 -18.90
C GLU A 283 85.39 87.84 -20.26
N VAL A 284 84.70 87.10 -21.14
CA VAL A 284 85.28 86.62 -22.41
C VAL A 284 85.10 87.56 -23.60
N THR A 285 84.28 88.62 -23.49
CA THR A 285 83.95 89.48 -24.64
C THR A 285 84.53 90.90 -24.49
N PRO A 286 84.98 91.57 -25.57
CA PRO A 286 85.48 92.94 -25.53
C PRO A 286 84.45 93.98 -25.04
N LYS A 287 84.92 95.01 -24.32
CA LYS A 287 84.06 96.03 -23.65
C LYS A 287 83.13 96.80 -24.59
N ASN A 288 83.52 97.01 -25.85
CA ASN A 288 82.71 97.67 -26.87
C ASN A 288 81.44 96.88 -27.25
N GLU A 289 81.38 95.57 -26.97
CA GLU A 289 80.25 94.70 -27.31
C GLU A 289 79.36 94.35 -26.09
N HIS A 290 79.82 94.67 -24.88
CA HIS A 290 79.12 94.35 -23.61
C HIS A 290 77.68 94.86 -23.59
N LYS A 291 77.43 96.06 -24.13
CA LYS A 291 76.09 96.67 -24.15
C LYS A 291 75.10 95.81 -24.94
N THR A 292 75.52 95.30 -26.10
CA THR A 292 74.70 94.48 -26.98
C THR A 292 74.44 93.12 -26.36
N ILE A 293 75.48 92.48 -25.81
CA ILE A 293 75.39 91.17 -25.17
C ILE A 293 74.51 91.18 -23.92
N LEU A 294 74.64 92.20 -23.06
CA LEU A 294 73.80 92.34 -21.88
C LEU A 294 72.32 92.50 -22.24
N LYS A 295 72.03 93.21 -23.33
CA LYS A 295 70.67 93.33 -23.86
C LYS A 295 70.17 91.96 -24.32
N THR A 296 70.93 91.25 -25.15
CA THR A 296 70.55 89.93 -25.66
C THR A 296 70.35 88.90 -24.54
N LEU A 297 71.25 88.83 -23.56
CA LEU A 297 71.12 87.90 -22.43
C LEU A 297 69.90 88.22 -21.57
N LYS A 298 69.58 89.51 -21.38
CA LYS A 298 68.40 89.94 -20.62
C LYS A 298 67.11 89.62 -21.37
N ASP A 299 67.09 89.83 -22.68
CA ASP A 299 65.96 89.48 -23.54
C ASP A 299 65.74 87.95 -23.53
N GLU A 300 66.83 87.17 -23.60
CA GLU A 300 66.81 85.71 -23.52
C GLU A 300 66.37 85.20 -22.13
N GLN A 301 66.81 85.83 -21.04
CA GLN A 301 66.34 85.54 -19.68
C GLN A 301 64.84 85.78 -19.56
N THR A 302 64.36 86.91 -20.11
CA THR A 302 62.95 87.29 -20.08
C THR A 302 62.10 86.28 -20.88
N ARG A 303 62.56 85.90 -22.07
CA ARG A 303 61.91 84.87 -22.89
C ARG A 303 61.86 83.52 -22.17
N LYS A 304 62.97 83.11 -21.57
CA LYS A 304 63.09 81.85 -20.83
C LYS A 304 62.18 81.77 -19.60
N LEU A 305 62.05 82.86 -18.85
CA LEU A 305 61.11 82.97 -17.74
C LEU A 305 59.65 83.00 -18.21
N ALA A 306 59.37 83.64 -19.36
CA ALA A 306 58.05 83.65 -19.96
C ALA A 306 57.62 82.23 -20.38
N ILE A 307 58.51 81.44 -20.98
CA ILE A 307 58.25 80.03 -21.32
C ILE A 307 57.96 79.20 -20.06
N LEU A 308 58.73 79.39 -18.98
CA LEU A 308 58.45 78.69 -17.72
C LEU A 308 57.08 79.08 -17.14
N ALA A 309 56.69 80.36 -17.26
CA ALA A 309 55.38 80.83 -16.79
C ALA A 309 54.25 80.22 -17.62
N GLU A 310 54.41 80.15 -18.94
CA GLU A 310 53.47 79.49 -19.84
C GLU A 310 53.35 77.98 -19.53
N GLN A 311 54.48 77.29 -19.29
CA GLN A 311 54.50 75.88 -18.88
C GLN A 311 53.80 75.65 -17.53
N TYR A 312 53.95 76.58 -16.58
CA TYR A 312 53.24 76.53 -15.32
C TYR A 312 51.73 76.68 -15.52
N GLU A 313 51.30 77.66 -16.31
CA GLU A 313 49.87 77.85 -16.64
C GLU A 313 49.29 76.64 -17.37
N GLN A 314 50.02 76.07 -18.33
CA GLN A 314 49.65 74.84 -19.02
C GLN A 314 49.49 73.67 -18.02
N SER A 315 50.46 73.47 -17.13
CA SER A 315 50.41 72.39 -16.13
C SER A 315 49.22 72.54 -15.15
N ILE A 316 48.89 73.78 -14.77
CA ILE A 316 47.72 74.07 -13.92
C ILE A 316 46.42 73.80 -14.69
N ASN A 317 46.33 74.24 -15.94
CA ASN A 317 45.15 74.05 -16.77
C ASN A 317 44.91 72.58 -17.10
N GLU A 318 45.95 71.80 -17.41
CA GLU A 318 45.88 70.36 -17.62
C GLU A 318 45.39 69.62 -16.37
N MET A 319 45.93 69.96 -15.20
CA MET A 319 45.46 69.41 -13.91
C MET A 319 43.97 69.69 -13.69
N MET A 320 43.51 70.93 -13.91
CA MET A 320 42.10 71.29 -13.76
C MET A 320 41.20 70.59 -14.80
N ALA A 321 41.66 70.48 -16.05
CA ALA A 321 40.93 69.80 -17.12
C ALA A 321 40.80 68.28 -16.87
N SER A 322 41.86 67.63 -16.36
CA SER A 322 41.84 66.20 -16.02
C SER A 322 40.77 65.85 -14.98
N GLN A 323 40.43 66.79 -14.09
CA GLN A 323 39.32 66.62 -13.15
C GLN A 323 37.95 66.87 -13.76
N ALA A 324 37.81 67.84 -14.65
CA ALA A 324 36.54 68.13 -15.33
C ALA A 324 36.07 66.96 -16.22
N VAL A 325 36.99 66.08 -16.64
CA VAL A 325 36.70 64.88 -17.43
C VAL A 325 36.45 63.63 -16.55
N SER A 326 36.82 63.68 -15.26
CA SER A 326 36.74 62.54 -14.34
C SER A 326 35.59 62.63 -13.32
N GLY A 327 34.84 63.72 -13.30
CA GLY A 327 33.60 63.89 -12.52
C GLY A 327 32.39 63.87 -13.43
#